data_AF-A0A848QY94-F1
#
_entry.id   AF-A0A848QY94-F1
#
_cell.length_a   1.000
_cell.length_b   1.000
_cell.length_c   1.000
_cell.angle_alpha   90.00
_cell.angle_beta   90.00
_cell.angle_gamma   90.00
#
_symmetry.space_group_name_H-M   'P 1'
#
loop_
_entity.id
_entity.type
_entity.pdbx_description
1 polymer ?
#
loop_
_entity_poly.entity_id
_entity_poly.type
_entity_poly.pdbx_seq_one_letter_code
_entity_poly.pdbx_strand_id
1 'polypeptide(L)'
;MDVPIQNLLNLPDGAGYTAKDGQASVSVQRHGDNITVIGKCDSIARQCLFYEREVFRQRSEVDSLKRVISRMEQTSSRSDEIYKAESDAAQSIKEKPPATWYKWLLVGFVGGLLLTSPLKKLKNRILTFIK
;
A
#
# COMPACT_ATOMS: atom_id res chain seq x y z
N MET A 1 57.26 -7.22 14.64
CA MET A 1 57.69 -8.57 15.04
C MET A 1 58.58 -9.09 13.93
N ASP A 2 59.88 -9.22 14.20
CA ASP A 2 60.83 -9.70 13.19
C ASP A 2 61.09 -11.18 13.43
N VAL A 3 60.71 -12.03 12.46
CA VAL A 3 61.04 -13.45 12.46
C VAL A 3 62.25 -13.65 11.56
N PRO A 4 63.40 -14.11 12.09
CA PRO A 4 64.59 -14.33 11.28
C PRO A 4 64.33 -15.41 10.21
N ILE A 5 64.70 -15.12 8.95
CA ILE A 5 64.53 -16.05 7.81
C ILE A 5 65.23 -17.39 8.05
N GLN A 6 66.36 -17.39 8.77
CA GLN A 6 67.10 -18.62 9.11
C GLN A 6 66.31 -19.57 10.02
N ASN A 7 65.42 -19.05 10.87
CA ASN A 7 64.55 -19.88 11.71
C ASN A 7 63.38 -20.48 10.92
N LEU A 8 62.98 -19.84 9.81
CA LEU A 8 61.91 -20.30 8.92
C LEU A 8 62.33 -21.48 8.03
N LEU A 9 63.60 -21.52 7.62
CA LEU A 9 64.18 -22.61 6.81
C LEU A 9 64.55 -23.85 7.63
N ASN A 10 64.73 -23.69 8.95
CA ASN A 10 65.13 -24.76 9.86
C ASN A 10 63.94 -25.40 10.60
N LEU A 11 62.69 -25.03 10.30
CA LEU A 11 61.55 -25.69 10.93
C LEU A 11 61.40 -27.13 10.40
N PRO A 12 61.08 -28.09 11.29
CA PRO A 12 60.64 -29.41 10.88
C PRO A 12 59.31 -29.31 10.13
N ASP A 13 59.04 -30.32 9.30
CA ASP A 13 57.88 -30.30 8.42
C ASP A 13 56.57 -30.26 9.22
N GLY A 14 55.66 -29.34 8.88
CA GLY A 14 54.43 -29.07 9.63
C GLY A 14 54.58 -28.16 10.85
N ALA A 15 55.80 -27.76 11.23
CA ALA A 15 55.99 -26.71 12.23
C ALA A 15 55.86 -25.32 11.60
N GLY A 16 55.42 -24.35 12.40
CA GLY A 16 55.22 -22.98 11.94
C GLY A 16 55.27 -21.95 13.05
N TYR A 17 55.45 -20.69 12.66
CA TYR A 17 55.38 -19.55 13.55
C TYR A 17 54.07 -18.80 13.33
N THR A 18 53.41 -18.40 14.42
CA THR A 18 52.27 -17.49 14.35
C THR A 18 52.60 -16.23 15.14
N ALA A 19 52.58 -15.09 14.47
CA ALA A 19 52.66 -13.79 15.10
C ALA A 19 51.27 -13.12 15.06
N LYS A 20 50.90 -12.45 16.15
CA LYS A 20 49.67 -11.67 16.22
C LYS A 20 50.03 -10.26 16.68
N ASP A 21 49.51 -9.27 15.98
CA ASP A 21 49.58 -7.87 16.36
C ASP A 21 48.18 -7.25 16.26
N GLY A 22 47.61 -6.95 17.43
CA GLY A 22 46.23 -6.50 17.55
C GLY A 22 45.22 -7.47 16.92
N GLN A 23 44.56 -7.01 15.85
CA GLN A 23 43.54 -7.76 15.09
C GLN A 23 44.12 -8.45 13.84
N ALA A 24 45.41 -8.30 13.57
CA ALA A 24 46.11 -8.99 12.49
C ALA A 24 46.92 -10.15 13.04
N SER A 25 46.93 -11.27 12.32
CA SER A 25 47.81 -12.41 12.59
C SER A 25 48.43 -12.90 11.29
N VAL A 26 49.66 -13.37 11.39
CA VAL A 26 50.39 -13.98 10.28
C VAL A 26 50.91 -15.32 10.78
N SER A 27 50.47 -16.40 10.15
CA SER A 27 51.01 -17.74 10.38
C SER A 27 51.86 -18.16 9.20
N VAL A 28 53.09 -18.58 9.48
CA VAL A 28 54.01 -19.10 8.49
C VAL A 28 54.30 -20.56 8.82
N GLN A 29 54.00 -21.47 7.89
CA GLN A 29 54.23 -22.90 8.04
C GLN A 29 55.12 -23.43 6.93
N ARG A 30 55.97 -24.39 7.26
CA ARG A 30 56.69 -25.18 6.26
C ARG A 30 55.84 -26.36 5.82
N HIS A 31 55.74 -26.55 4.51
CA HIS A 31 55.09 -27.68 3.87
C HIS A 31 56.04 -28.26 2.81
N GLY A 32 56.82 -29.26 3.21
CA GLY A 32 57.92 -29.83 2.43
C GLY A 32 58.97 -28.77 2.09
N ASP A 33 59.10 -28.50 0.80
CA ASP A 33 60.02 -27.48 0.25
C ASP A 33 59.40 -26.08 0.15
N ASN A 34 58.10 -25.94 0.45
CA ASN A 34 57.38 -24.68 0.35
C ASN A 34 57.16 -24.03 1.72
N ILE A 35 57.10 -22.70 1.72
CA ILE A 35 56.70 -21.90 2.88
C ILE A 35 55.33 -21.29 2.59
N THR A 36 54.33 -21.66 3.39
CA THR A 36 52.98 -21.12 3.30
C THR A 36 52.82 -19.99 4.32
N VAL A 37 52.49 -18.80 3.82
CA VAL A 37 52.23 -17.61 4.66
C VAL A 37 50.74 -17.29 4.60
N ILE A 38 50.09 -17.27 5.75
CA ILE A 38 48.66 -16.93 5.88
C ILE A 38 48.53 -15.69 6.76
N GLY A 39 48.12 -14.58 6.14
CA GLY A 39 47.69 -13.39 6.87
C GLY A 39 46.19 -13.43 7.14
N LYS A 40 45.79 -13.22 8.39
CA LYS A 40 44.39 -13.01 8.79
C LYS A 40 44.28 -11.64 9.45
N CYS A 41 43.26 -10.87 9.08
CA CYS A 41 42.97 -9.58 9.69
C CYS A 41 41.50 -9.50 10.05
N ASP A 42 41.20 -9.41 11.34
CA ASP A 42 39.83 -9.37 11.84
C ASP A 42 39.20 -7.97 11.67
N SER A 43 39.99 -6.92 11.41
CA SER A 43 39.46 -5.55 11.32
C SER A 43 38.58 -5.35 10.09
N ILE A 44 39.01 -5.81 8.91
CA ILE A 44 38.25 -5.73 7.66
C ILE A 44 37.01 -6.61 7.75
N ALA A 45 37.15 -7.84 8.25
CA ALA A 45 36.01 -8.76 8.43
C ALA A 45 34.96 -8.15 9.36
N ARG A 46 35.37 -7.54 10.48
CA ARG A 46 34.49 -6.83 11.41
C ARG A 46 33.83 -5.61 10.77
N GLN A 47 34.58 -4.87 9.95
CA GLN A 47 34.07 -3.69 9.26
C GLN A 47 33.03 -4.05 8.19
N CYS A 48 33.26 -5.12 7.42
CA CYS A 48 32.27 -5.66 6.49
C CYS A 48 30.98 -6.07 7.21
N LEU A 49 31.10 -6.82 8.31
CA LEU A 49 29.94 -7.23 9.12
C LEU A 49 29.17 -6.05 9.69
N PHE A 50 29.86 -4.99 10.09
CA PHE A 50 29.23 -3.77 10.60
C PHE A 50 28.40 -3.07 9.50
N TYR A 51 28.99 -2.82 8.33
CA TYR A 51 28.29 -2.16 7.24
C TYR A 51 27.15 -3.00 6.66
N GLU A 52 27.31 -4.32 6.61
CA GLU A 52 26.23 -5.22 6.17
C GLU A 52 25.00 -5.12 7.10
N ARG A 53 25.22 -5.06 8.42
CA ARG A 53 24.15 -4.85 9.40
C ARG A 53 23.49 -3.48 9.25
N GLU A 54 24.27 -2.43 9.06
CA GLU A 54 23.71 -1.07 8.86
C GLU A 54 22.86 -1.00 7.60
N VAL A 55 23.33 -1.57 6.48
CA VAL A 55 22.55 -1.63 5.23
C VAL A 55 21.26 -2.41 5.42
N PHE A 56 21.29 -3.53 6.15
CA PHE A 56 20.09 -4.31 6.46
C PHE A 56 19.08 -3.50 7.28
N ARG A 57 19.56 -2.77 8.29
CA ARG A 57 18.73 -1.91 9.15
C ARG A 57 18.05 -0.81 8.35
N GLN A 58 18.80 -0.11 7.49
CA GLN A 58 18.28 0.94 6.63
C GLN A 58 17.24 0.43 5.63
N ARG A 59 17.47 -0.75 5.02
CA ARG A 59 16.49 -1.37 4.11
C ARG A 59 15.16 -1.68 4.81
N SER A 60 15.22 -2.21 6.02
CA SER A 60 14.02 -2.49 6.82
C SER A 60 13.20 -1.22 7.11
N GLU A 61 13.88 -0.12 7.46
CA GLU A 61 13.23 1.18 7.69
C GLU A 61 12.57 1.70 6.40
N VAL A 62 13.29 1.69 5.27
CA VAL A 62 12.76 2.11 3.97
C VAL A 62 11.54 1.28 3.55
N ASP A 63 11.60 -0.05 3.71
CA ASP A 63 10.49 -0.93 3.40
C ASP A 63 9.27 -0.67 4.28
N SER A 64 9.50 -0.32 5.55
CA SER A 64 8.41 0.06 6.46
C SER A 64 7.75 1.37 6.04
N LEU A 65 8.56 2.38 5.67
CA LEU A 65 8.07 3.66 5.21
C LEU A 65 7.28 3.53 3.92
N LYS A 66 7.80 2.73 2.97
CA LYS A 66 7.13 2.45 1.70
C LYS A 66 5.77 1.77 1.91
N ARG A 67 5.68 0.85 2.87
CA ARG A 67 4.40 0.20 3.27
C ARG A 67 3.40 1.19 3.88
N VAL A 68 3.87 2.17 4.63
CA VAL A 68 2.99 3.20 5.21
C VAL A 68 2.50 4.16 4.12
N ILE A 69 3.38 4.60 3.23
CA ILE A 69 3.04 5.48 2.11
C ILE A 69 2.03 4.79 1.18
N SER A 70 2.27 3.52 0.80
CA SER A 70 1.33 2.81 -0.08
C SER A 70 -0.04 2.60 0.57
N ARG A 71 -0.09 2.37 1.88
CA ARG A 71 -1.35 2.29 2.63
C ARG A 71 -2.07 3.65 2.63
N MET A 72 -1.33 4.73 2.83
CA MET A 72 -1.89 6.08 2.84
C MET A 72 -2.44 6.48 1.47
N GLU A 73 -1.71 6.18 0.40
CA GLU A 73 -2.18 6.38 -0.98
C GLU A 73 -3.45 5.58 -1.27
N GLN A 74 -3.50 4.30 -0.88
CA GLN A 74 -4.72 3.49 -1.03
C GLN A 74 -5.92 4.09 -0.28
N THR A 75 -5.72 4.59 0.93
CA THR A 75 -6.80 5.24 1.68
C THR A 75 -7.23 6.54 1.01
N SER A 76 -6.30 7.33 0.49
CA SER A 76 -6.59 8.58 -0.21
C SER A 76 -7.39 8.35 -1.49
N SER A 77 -6.96 7.39 -2.32
CA SER A 77 -7.68 7.01 -3.54
C SER A 77 -9.07 6.47 -3.24
N ARG A 78 -9.23 5.66 -2.18
CA ARG A 78 -10.53 5.14 -1.76
C ARG A 78 -11.47 6.26 -1.30
N SER A 79 -10.97 7.24 -0.56
CA SER A 79 -11.77 8.42 -0.20
C SER A 79 -12.15 9.22 -1.43
N ASP A 80 -11.25 9.44 -2.39
CA ASP A 80 -11.55 10.17 -3.64
C ASP A 80 -12.63 9.46 -4.46
N GLU A 81 -12.60 8.13 -4.51
CA GLU A 81 -13.65 7.30 -5.13
C GLU A 81 -14.97 7.41 -4.38
N ILE A 82 -14.95 7.40 -3.04
CA ILE A 82 -16.16 7.58 -2.21
C ILE A 82 -16.76 8.97 -2.42
N TYR A 83 -15.95 10.03 -2.46
CA TYR A 83 -16.41 11.39 -2.72
C TYR A 83 -17.05 11.52 -4.11
N LYS A 84 -16.45 10.90 -5.13
CA LYS A 84 -17.04 10.85 -6.48
C LYS A 84 -18.36 10.09 -6.48
N ALA A 85 -18.40 8.89 -5.90
CA ALA A 85 -19.61 8.07 -5.82
C ALA A 85 -20.74 8.78 -5.05
N GLU A 86 -20.42 9.48 -3.96
CA GLU A 86 -21.37 10.29 -3.21
C GLU A 86 -21.88 11.48 -4.02
N SER A 87 -20.99 12.16 -4.77
CA SER A 87 -21.38 13.24 -5.66
C SER A 87 -22.27 12.77 -6.82
N ASP A 88 -21.96 11.62 -7.42
CA ASP A 88 -22.74 11.01 -8.49
C ASP A 88 -24.10 10.52 -7.97
N ALA A 89 -24.14 9.92 -6.78
CA ALA A 89 -25.38 9.52 -6.11
C ALA A 89 -26.25 10.74 -5.78
N ALA A 90 -25.67 11.80 -5.20
CA ALA A 90 -26.38 13.03 -4.91
C ALA A 90 -26.89 13.72 -6.18
N GLN A 91 -26.13 13.66 -7.28
CA GLN A 91 -26.54 14.18 -8.58
C GLN A 91 -27.68 13.36 -9.20
N SER A 92 -27.63 12.02 -9.09
CA SER A 92 -28.70 11.13 -9.57
C SER A 92 -30.02 11.31 -8.80
N ILE A 93 -29.95 11.59 -7.49
CA ILE A 93 -31.13 11.90 -6.66
C ILE A 93 -31.69 13.31 -6.97
N LYS A 94 -30.84 14.23 -7.44
CA LYS A 94 -31.23 15.60 -7.83
C LYS A 94 -31.97 15.64 -9.17
N GLU A 95 -31.89 14.60 -9.99
CA GLU A 95 -32.82 14.38 -11.10
C GLU A 95 -34.21 14.15 -10.51
N LYS A 96 -34.95 15.25 -10.35
CA LYS A 96 -36.26 15.28 -9.69
C LYS A 96 -37.12 14.13 -10.23
N PRO A 97 -37.68 13.26 -9.37
CA PRO A 97 -38.59 12.23 -9.84
C PRO A 97 -39.71 12.92 -10.63
N PRO A 98 -40.14 12.35 -11.78
CA PRO A 98 -41.10 13.01 -12.63
C PRO A 98 -42.33 13.31 -11.78
N ALA A 99 -42.65 14.59 -11.63
CA ALA A 99 -43.72 15.07 -10.78
C ALA A 99 -45.06 14.67 -11.41
N THR A 100 -45.43 13.40 -11.32
CA THR A 100 -46.66 12.83 -11.91
C THR A 100 -47.83 12.84 -10.92
N TRP A 101 -47.60 13.31 -9.69
CA TRP A 101 -48.63 13.36 -8.65
C TRP A 101 -49.86 14.19 -9.07
N TYR A 102 -49.65 15.33 -9.75
CA TYR A 102 -50.75 16.17 -10.23
C TYR A 102 -51.57 15.49 -11.33
N LYS A 103 -50.99 14.55 -12.11
CA LYS A 103 -51.74 13.78 -13.10
C LYS A 103 -52.79 12.90 -12.43
N TRP A 104 -52.47 12.32 -11.28
CA TRP A 104 -53.42 11.55 -10.48
C TRP A 104 -54.50 12.44 -9.86
N LEU A 105 -54.16 13.66 -9.41
CA LEU A 105 -55.16 14.63 -8.96
C LEU A 105 -56.11 15.06 -10.08
N LEU A 106 -55.61 15.29 -11.30
CA LEU A 106 -56.45 15.65 -12.43
C LEU A 106 -57.41 14.52 -12.82
N VAL A 107 -56.94 13.27 -12.83
CA VAL A 107 -57.81 12.11 -13.07
C VAL A 107 -58.91 12.00 -12.01
N GLY A 108 -58.56 12.20 -10.74
CA GLY A 108 -59.55 12.21 -9.64
C GLY A 108 -60.56 13.34 -9.77
N PHE A 109 -60.13 14.54 -10.17
CA PHE A 109 -61.02 15.68 -10.37
C PHE A 109 -61.98 15.48 -11.55
N VAL A 110 -61.48 14.97 -12.69
CA VAL A 110 -62.32 14.65 -13.86
C VAL A 110 -63.33 13.55 -13.52
N GLY A 111 -62.92 12.51 -12.80
CA GLY A 111 -63.82 11.46 -12.30
C GLY A 111 -64.88 12.00 -11.35
N GLY A 112 -64.50 12.90 -10.44
CA GLY A 112 -65.43 13.56 -9.51
C GLY A 112 -66.43 14.49 -10.19
N LEU A 113 -66.00 15.24 -11.22
CA LEU A 113 -66.88 16.13 -11.99
C LEU A 113 -67.90 15.35 -12.84
N LEU A 114 -67.51 14.18 -13.33
CA LEU A 114 -68.42 13.26 -14.03
C LEU A 114 -69.48 12.67 -13.10
N LEU A 115 -69.14 12.38 -11.84
CA LEU A 115 -70.08 11.82 -10.86
C LEU A 115 -71.04 12.87 -10.28
N THR A 116 -70.63 14.14 -10.24
CA THR A 116 -71.39 15.25 -9.61
C THR A 116 -72.13 16.13 -10.61
N SER A 117 -72.05 15.85 -11.91
CA SER A 117 -72.73 16.63 -12.93
C SER A 117 -74.24 16.73 -12.65
N PRO A 118 -74.80 17.96 -12.48
CA PRO A 118 -76.23 18.20 -12.33
C PRO A 118 -76.95 18.15 -13.69
N LEU A 119 -76.43 17.39 -14.67
CA LEU A 119 -76.95 17.31 -16.03
C LEU A 119 -78.34 16.64 -16.08
N LYS A 120 -78.69 15.79 -15.11
CA LYS A 120 -80.05 15.24 -15.00
C LYS A 120 -81.08 16.27 -14.54
N LYS A 121 -80.66 17.34 -13.84
CA LYS A 121 -81.57 18.36 -13.29
C LYS A 121 -81.97 19.43 -14.31
N LEU A 122 -81.15 19.66 -15.34
CA LEU A 122 -81.44 20.62 -16.41
C LEU A 122 -82.49 20.08 -17.41
N LYS A 123 -82.46 18.78 -17.72
CA LYS A 123 -83.44 18.15 -18.64
C LYS A 123 -84.87 18.19 -18.09
N ASN A 124 -85.05 18.02 -16.78
CA ASN A 124 -86.39 18.05 -16.16
C ASN A 124 -86.98 19.47 -16.04
N ARG A 125 -86.15 20.53 -16.07
CA ARG A 125 -86.63 21.92 -15.95
C ARG A 125 -87.05 22.53 -17.29
N ILE A 126 -86.51 22.02 -18.39
CA ILE A 126 -86.88 22.43 -19.75
C ILE A 126 -88.20 21.76 -20.17
N LEU A 127 -88.48 20.54 -19.72
CA LEU A 127 -89.70 19.82 -20.07
C LEU A 127 -90.97 20.37 -19.38
N THR A 128 -90.84 21.15 -18.30
CA THR A 128 -91.98 21.77 -17.60
C THR A 128 -92.38 23.13 -18.19
N PHE A 129 -91.56 23.71 -19.07
CA PHE A 129 -91.86 25.00 -19.70
C PHE A 129 -92.55 24.87 -21.08
N ILE A 130 -92.72 23.65 -21.59
CA ILE A 130 -93.36 23.35 -22.88
C ILE A 130 -94.55 22.38 -22.67
N LYS A 131 -95.43 22.71 -21.73
CA LYS A 131 -96.80 22.17 -21.70
C LYS A 131 -97.78 23.19 -21.15
#